data_AF-A0A1I0FII7-F1
#
_entry.id   AF-A0A1I0FII7-F1
#
_cell.length_a   1.000
_cell.length_b   1.000
_cell.length_c   1.000
_cell.angle_alpha   90.00
_cell.angle_beta   90.00
_cell.angle_gamma   90.00
#
_symmetry.space_group_name_H-M   'P 1'
#
loop_
_entity.id
_entity.type
_entity.pdbx_description
1 polymer ?
#
loop_
_entity_poly.entity_id
_entity_poly.type
_entity_poly.pdbx_seq_one_letter_code
_entity_poly.pdbx_strand_id
1 'polypeptide(L)'
;MRHLEGTPRSQTLLLPPSVEDYVPEDHPVRVIDAFVDSLNLSEMGFRKAQTAHTGRRPYHPGDLLKLYIYAYLNQTSSTRRLEKECHRNL
;
A
#
# COMPACT_ATOMS: atom_id res chain seq x y z
N MET A 1 -21.97 -30.47 13.56
CA MET A 1 -20.90 -29.86 12.75
C MET A 1 -20.25 -28.76 13.58
N ARG A 2 -18.93 -28.78 13.77
CA ARG A 2 -18.23 -27.88 14.69
C ARG A 2 -17.60 -26.75 13.89
N HIS A 3 -18.39 -25.73 13.57
CA HIS A 3 -17.86 -24.54 12.92
C HIS A 3 -17.11 -23.68 13.95
N LEU A 4 -16.07 -22.98 13.50
CA LEU A 4 -15.46 -21.93 14.29
C LEU A 4 -16.41 -20.73 14.32
N GLU A 5 -16.77 -20.27 15.52
CA GLU A 5 -17.57 -19.07 15.69
C GLU A 5 -16.70 -17.84 15.49
N GLY A 6 -17.18 -16.89 14.69
CA GLY A 6 -16.47 -15.64 14.40
C GLY A 6 -16.61 -14.61 15.52
N THR A 7 -15.74 -13.59 15.49
CA THR A 7 -15.78 -12.48 16.45
C THR A 7 -16.93 -11.51 16.12
N PRO A 8 -17.73 -11.07 17.11
CA PRO A 8 -18.79 -10.08 16.89
C PRO A 8 -18.22 -8.74 16.38
N ARG A 9 -18.91 -8.09 15.43
CA ARG A 9 -18.48 -6.77 14.88
C ARG A 9 -18.46 -5.64 15.91
N SER A 10 -19.16 -5.81 17.04
CA SER A 10 -19.22 -4.86 18.16
C SER A 10 -18.10 -5.06 19.18
N GLN A 11 -17.28 -6.11 19.04
CA GLN A 11 -16.18 -6.39 19.95
C GLN A 11 -15.16 -5.24 19.92
N THR A 12 -14.95 -4.61 21.07
CA THR A 12 -13.97 -3.53 21.21
C THR A 12 -12.60 -4.12 21.55
N LEU A 13 -11.55 -3.66 20.87
CA LEU A 13 -10.16 -4.03 21.17
C LEU A 13 -9.56 -3.00 22.15
N LEU A 14 -8.66 -3.45 23.02
CA LEU A 14 -7.94 -2.58 23.96
C LEU A 14 -7.05 -1.57 23.24
N LEU A 15 -6.42 -2.01 22.14
CA LEU A 15 -5.60 -1.19 21.25
C LEU A 15 -5.98 -1.52 19.80
N PRO A 16 -5.93 -0.54 18.88
CA PRO A 16 -6.07 -0.83 17.46
C PRO A 16 -4.86 -1.65 16.98
N PRO A 17 -5.06 -2.62 16.07
CA PRO A 17 -3.95 -3.29 15.40
C PRO A 17 -3.14 -2.27 14.58
N SER A 18 -1.85 -2.57 14.39
CA SER A 18 -0.98 -1.79 13.52
C SER A 18 -1.35 -2.01 12.05
N VAL A 19 -0.95 -1.10 11.16
CA VAL A 19 -1.14 -1.26 9.70
C VAL A 19 -0.52 -2.58 9.23
N GLU A 20 0.60 -2.96 9.84
CA GLU A 20 1.34 -4.18 9.54
C GLU A 20 0.54 -5.45 9.81
N ASP A 21 -0.29 -5.45 10.84
CA ASP A 21 -1.10 -6.61 11.25
C ASP A 21 -2.23 -6.91 10.25
N TYR A 22 -2.58 -5.95 9.37
CA TYR A 22 -3.57 -6.16 8.33
C TYR A 22 -3.01 -6.87 7.09
N VAL A 23 -1.68 -6.95 6.96
CA VAL A 23 -1.01 -7.53 5.80
C VAL A 23 -0.41 -8.89 6.18
N PRO A 24 -0.94 -10.01 5.64
CA PRO A 24 -0.36 -11.34 5.89
C PRO A 24 1.13 -11.42 5.56
N GLU A 25 1.89 -12.23 6.30
CA GLU A 25 3.35 -12.37 6.13
C GLU A 25 3.76 -12.82 4.71
N ASP A 26 2.92 -13.63 4.07
CA ASP A 26 3.12 -14.17 2.73
C ASP A 26 2.53 -13.27 1.62
N HIS A 27 1.95 -12.12 1.98
CA HIS A 27 1.31 -11.25 1.01
C HIS A 27 2.35 -10.61 0.08
N PRO A 28 2.16 -10.65 -1.26
CA PRO A 28 3.16 -10.19 -2.23
C PRO A 28 3.50 -8.70 -2.14
N VAL A 29 2.62 -7.89 -1.53
CA VAL A 29 2.89 -6.45 -1.30
C VAL A 29 4.18 -6.21 -0.53
N ARG A 30 4.56 -7.13 0.36
CA ARG A 30 5.80 -7.04 1.15
C ARG A 30 7.05 -7.09 0.26
N VAL A 31 7.02 -7.91 -0.79
CA VAL A 31 8.09 -7.98 -1.80
C VAL A 31 8.14 -6.69 -2.62
N ILE A 32 6.98 -6.15 -3.00
CA ILE A 32 6.89 -4.87 -3.73
C ILE A 32 7.49 -3.74 -2.88
N ASP A 33 7.14 -3.70 -1.60
CA ASP A 33 7.60 -2.70 -0.65
C ASP A 33 9.12 -2.72 -0.50
N ALA A 34 9.68 -3.89 -0.15
CA ALA A 34 11.12 -4.10 -0.02
C ALA A 34 11.89 -3.84 -1.33
N PHE A 35 11.31 -4.25 -2.47
CA PHE A 35 11.91 -3.99 -3.78
C PHE A 35 12.01 -2.50 -4.06
N VAL A 36 10.91 -1.75 -3.92
CA VAL A 36 10.90 -0.31 -4.22
C VAL A 36 11.79 0.46 -3.24
N ASP A 37 11.83 0.07 -1.96
CA ASP A 37 12.69 0.71 -0.95
C ASP A 37 14.18 0.49 -1.21
N SER A 38 14.54 -0.59 -1.93
CA SER A 38 15.92 -0.83 -2.36
C SER A 38 16.37 0.08 -3.52
N LEU A 39 15.45 0.80 -4.17
CA LEU A 39 15.74 1.61 -5.35
C LEU A 39 16.12 3.05 -5.01
N ASN A 40 17.19 3.55 -5.62
CA ASN A 40 17.49 4.99 -5.60
C ASN A 40 16.71 5.73 -6.70
N LEU A 41 15.48 6.14 -6.37
CA LEU A 41 14.60 6.81 -7.33
C LEU A 41 15.18 8.13 -7.88
N SER A 42 16.03 8.82 -7.10
CA SER A 42 16.69 10.04 -7.54
C SER A 42 17.69 9.75 -8.67
N GLU A 43 18.53 8.73 -8.49
CA GLU A 43 19.51 8.30 -9.50
C GLU A 43 18.84 7.70 -10.74
N MET A 44 17.67 7.06 -10.57
CA MET A 44 16.86 6.54 -11.67
C MET A 44 16.15 7.64 -12.48
N GLY A 45 16.30 8.91 -12.12
CA GLY A 45 15.77 10.05 -12.88
C GLY A 45 14.33 10.43 -12.53
N PHE A 46 13.78 9.98 -11.40
CA PHE A 46 12.48 10.46 -10.91
C PHE A 46 12.60 11.92 -10.46
N ARG A 47 12.16 12.85 -11.32
CA ARG A 47 12.24 14.31 -11.10
C ARG A 47 11.54 14.81 -9.82
N LYS A 48 10.60 14.03 -9.28
CA LYS A 48 9.84 14.35 -8.07
C LYS A 48 10.34 13.64 -6.82
N ALA A 49 11.46 12.91 -6.91
CA ALA A 49 12.13 12.34 -5.74
C ALA A 49 12.72 13.43 -4.83
N GLN A 50 13.09 14.57 -5.40
CA GLN A 50 13.44 15.78 -4.67
C GLN A 50 12.28 16.77 -4.68
N THR A 51 11.84 17.19 -3.50
CA THR A 51 10.74 18.13 -3.35
C THR A 51 11.25 19.57 -3.39
N ALA A 52 10.43 20.48 -3.91
CA ALA A 52 10.70 21.91 -3.78
C ALA A 52 10.57 22.34 -2.30
N HIS A 53 11.34 23.35 -1.90
CA HIS A 53 11.28 23.90 -0.54
C HIS A 53 9.93 24.54 -0.18
N THR A 54 9.15 24.96 -1.19
CA THR A 54 7.88 25.67 -0.99
C THR A 54 6.75 25.02 -1.79
N GLY A 55 5.51 25.24 -1.34
CA GLY A 55 4.29 24.73 -1.96
C GLY A 55 3.82 23.38 -1.40
N ARG A 56 2.78 22.81 -2.03
CA ARG A 56 2.22 21.51 -1.65
C ARG A 56 3.20 20.40 -2.00
N ARG A 57 3.54 19.57 -1.01
CA ARG A 57 4.37 18.38 -1.23
C ARG A 57 3.63 17.42 -2.17
N PRO A 58 4.29 16.93 -3.24
CA PRO A 58 3.73 15.86 -4.06
C PRO A 58 3.71 14.55 -3.25
N TYR A 59 2.96 13.57 -3.74
CA TYR A 59 3.11 12.18 -3.28
C TYR A 59 4.54 11.70 -3.54
N HIS A 60 5.05 10.84 -2.66
CA HIS A 60 6.38 10.27 -2.83
C HIS A 60 6.38 9.33 -4.06
N PRO A 61 7.36 9.43 -4.98
CA PRO A 61 7.37 8.58 -6.17
C PRO A 61 7.47 7.08 -5.85
N GLY A 62 8.05 6.72 -4.70
CA GLY A 62 8.09 5.33 -4.23
C GLY A 62 6.71 4.77 -3.95
N ASP A 63 5.84 5.53 -3.27
CA ASP A 63 4.48 5.08 -2.95
C ASP A 63 3.66 4.89 -4.24
N LEU A 64 3.80 5.82 -5.18
CA LEU A 64 3.15 5.72 -6.49
C LEU A 64 3.67 4.53 -7.30
N LEU A 65 4.97 4.22 -7.20
CA LEU A 65 5.57 3.07 -7.87
C LEU A 65 5.09 1.74 -7.24
N LYS A 66 5.03 1.66 -5.91
CA LYS A 66 4.48 0.51 -5.17
C LYS A 66 3.03 0.25 -5.62
N LEU A 67 2.19 1.29 -5.67
CA LEU A 67 0.81 1.19 -6.15
C LEU A 67 0.73 0.75 -7.62
N TYR A 68 1.61 1.28 -8.49
CA TYR A 68 1.64 0.91 -9.90
C TYR A 68 2.00 -0.57 -10.11
N ILE A 69 3.06 -1.05 -9.44
CA ILE A 69 3.48 -2.45 -9.51
C ILE A 69 2.38 -3.37 -8.95
N TYR A 70 1.78 -2.99 -7.82
CA TYR A 70 0.66 -3.74 -7.25
C TYR A 70 -0.52 -3.84 -8.22
N ALA A 71 -0.91 -2.73 -8.84
CA ALA A 71 -1.99 -2.71 -9.83
C ALA A 71 -1.67 -3.59 -11.04
N TYR A 72 -0.42 -3.55 -11.51
CA TYR A 72 0.05 -4.37 -12.63
C TYR A 72 -0.03 -5.87 -12.31
N LEU A 73 0.47 -6.30 -11.15
CA LEU A 73 0.41 -7.69 -10.70
C LEU A 73 -1.03 -8.20 -10.55
N ASN A 74 -1.94 -7.31 -10.14
CA ASN A 74 -3.37 -7.60 -10.00
C ASN A 74 -4.19 -7.31 -11.27
N GLN A 75 -3.52 -7.15 -12.42
CA GLN A 75 -4.14 -6.92 -13.74
C GLN A 75 -5.17 -5.76 -13.75
N THR A 76 -4.98 -4.77 -12.89
CA THR A 76 -5.85 -3.60 -12.77
C THR A 76 -5.22 -2.43 -13.51
N SER A 77 -5.58 -2.26 -14.78
CA SER A 77 -5.08 -1.18 -15.63
C SER A 77 -5.81 0.15 -15.46
N SER A 78 -7.02 0.13 -14.90
CA SER A 78 -7.82 1.35 -14.70
C SER A 78 -7.41 2.05 -13.41
N THR A 79 -6.88 3.27 -13.54
CA THR A 79 -6.53 4.12 -12.40
C THR A 79 -7.71 4.44 -11.50
N ARG A 80 -8.92 4.59 -12.06
CA ARG A 80 -10.16 4.77 -11.27
C ARG A 80 -10.54 3.52 -10.49
N ARG A 81 -10.29 2.32 -11.03
CA ARG A 81 -10.49 1.07 -10.27
C ARG A 81 -9.46 0.97 -9.15
N LEU A 82 -8.19 1.29 -9.44
CA LEU A 82 -7.14 1.32 -8.43
C LEU A 82 -7.46 2.30 -7.29
N GLU A 83 -7.90 3.51 -7.61
CA GLU A 83 -8.35 4.50 -6.62
C GLU A 83 -9.46 3.95 -5.72
N LYS A 84 -10.48 3.29 -6.30
CA LYS A 84 -11.54 2.64 -5.52
C LYS A 84 -11.00 1.53 -4.61
N GLU A 85 -10.04 0.74 -5.10
CA GLU A 85 -9.41 -0.31 -4.31
C GLU A 85 -8.59 0.28 -3.13
N CYS A 86 -7.95 1.43 -3.29
CA CYS A 86 -7.27 2.13 -2.19
C CYS A 86 -8.24 2.61 -1.08
N HIS A 87 -9.52 2.80 -1.40
CA HIS A 87 -10.54 3.11 -0.39
C HIS A 87 -11.17 1.87 0.24
N ARG A 88 -11.07 0.73 -0.44
CA ARG A 88 -11.71 -0.53 -0.03
C ARG A 88 -10.77 -1.40 0.80
N ASN A 89 -9.50 -1.42 0.43
CA ASN A 89 -8.46 -2.15 1.12
C ASN A 89 -7.81 -1.20 2.12
N LEU A 90 -7.76 -1.63 3.38
CA LEU A 90 -7.13 -0.93 4.51
C LEU A 90 -5.80 -1.59 4.82
#